data_AF-R4YL21-F1
#
_entry.id   AF-R4YL21-F1
#
_cell.length_a   1.000
_cell.length_b   1.000
_cell.length_c   1.000
_cell.angle_alpha   90.00
_cell.angle_beta   90.00
_cell.angle_gamma   90.00
#
_symmetry.space_group_name_H-M   'P 1'
#
loop_
_entity.id
_entity.type
_entity.pdbx_description
1 polymer ?
#
loop_
_entity_poly.entity_id
_entity_poly.type
_entity_poly.pdbx_seq_one_letter_code
_entity_poly.pdbx_strand_id
1 'polypeptide(L)'
;MADESTTEENTASESTAEEGTVKGNSADESTPEKNNDEYYLDSLEDIYGALRKIILMKQPVFISIEGSDEKFSSAITHANLKNSSFFLDKVVPEKGNDLIRSGSRFSVLADSQGVRIEFNMTGRLKYQPTNEQYRVEFPTQVLYLQRRTAYRVMIPPAHQILVKLKMEDGGDNLVGQLSDLSSSGFKALFKSDCVERLKANNNIPVARVKFNDQNNMDCSLVARHVVATKNGNTQVGFAFNMISGMGQRFLDRLIGELQWEERQRAEQVELNKLKNNEKLPDLQS
;
A
#
# COMPACT_ATOMS: atom_id res chain seq x y z
N MET A 1 -45.73 11.11 80.27
CA MET A 1 -45.66 12.56 79.98
C MET A 1 -46.12 12.74 78.57
N ALA A 2 -47.08 13.65 78.40
CA ALA A 2 -47.96 13.84 77.26
C ALA A 2 -47.32 14.62 76.09
N ASP A 3 -48.18 14.86 75.09
CA ASP A 3 -48.16 15.83 73.98
C ASP A 3 -47.78 15.26 72.60
N GLU A 4 -48.71 15.07 71.64
CA GLU A 4 -49.57 16.05 70.91
C GLU A 4 -48.72 17.18 70.29
N SER A 5 -48.63 17.42 68.99
CA SER A 5 -49.66 17.86 68.04
C SER A 5 -48.90 18.20 66.73
N THR A 6 -49.33 17.84 65.52
CA THR A 6 -50.33 18.46 64.59
C THR A 6 -49.90 19.79 63.94
N THR A 7 -50.38 19.99 62.70
CA THR A 7 -50.43 21.18 61.80
C THR A 7 -49.27 21.31 60.79
N GLU A 8 -49.47 21.19 59.46
CA GLU A 8 -50.26 22.02 58.51
C GLU A 8 -49.85 23.51 58.62
N GLU A 9 -49.57 24.30 57.58
CA GLU A 9 -50.23 24.44 56.29
C GLU A 9 -49.45 25.45 55.40
N ASN A 10 -49.65 25.38 54.08
CA ASN A 10 -49.73 26.48 53.09
C ASN A 10 -48.65 27.57 52.95
N THR A 11 -48.16 27.77 51.71
CA THR A 11 -48.65 28.86 50.81
C THR A 11 -47.97 28.83 49.45
N ALA A 12 -48.77 29.12 48.41
CA ALA A 12 -48.39 29.23 47.01
C ALA A 12 -47.94 30.65 46.64
N SER A 13 -47.08 30.79 45.62
CA SER A 13 -47.20 31.84 44.60
C SER A 13 -46.25 31.63 43.41
N GLU A 14 -46.83 31.84 42.23
CA GLU A 14 -46.36 31.73 40.84
C GLU A 14 -45.10 32.48 40.37
N SER A 15 -44.49 31.89 39.33
CA SER A 15 -43.80 32.49 38.15
C SER A 15 -42.45 33.16 38.41
N THR A 16 -41.38 32.95 37.64
CA THR A 16 -41.25 32.96 36.17
C THR A 16 -39.99 32.20 35.68
N ALA A 17 -40.11 31.67 34.45
CA ALA A 17 -39.12 31.23 33.46
C ALA A 17 -37.60 31.20 33.77
N GLU A 18 -36.96 30.07 33.46
CA GLU A 18 -35.86 30.02 32.48
C GLU A 18 -35.66 28.59 31.92
N GLU A 19 -35.55 28.50 30.60
CA GLU A 19 -35.45 27.27 29.80
C GLU A 19 -34.08 26.59 29.95
N GLY A 20 -34.08 25.26 30.11
CA GLY A 20 -32.89 24.43 30.06
C GLY A 20 -33.20 23.07 29.43
N THR A 21 -33.43 23.04 28.12
CA THR A 21 -33.63 21.78 27.37
C THR A 21 -32.28 21.17 26.99
N VAL A 22 -31.90 20.07 27.64
CA VAL A 22 -30.82 19.19 27.16
C VAL A 22 -31.45 18.08 26.31
N LYS A 23 -31.48 18.29 24.99
CA LYS A 23 -31.73 17.21 24.03
C LYS A 23 -30.39 16.52 23.73
N GLY A 24 -30.34 15.22 24.01
CA GLY A 24 -29.28 14.34 23.54
C GLY A 24 -29.31 14.26 22.02
N ASN A 25 -28.25 14.72 21.38
CA ASN A 25 -28.00 14.48 19.97
C ASN A 25 -27.33 13.11 19.82
N SER A 26 -28.01 12.22 19.11
CA SER A 26 -27.43 11.08 18.42
C SER A 26 -26.46 11.59 17.35
N ALA A 27 -25.16 11.49 17.61
CA ALA A 27 -24.14 11.63 16.58
C ALA A 27 -23.80 10.25 16.02
N ASP A 28 -24.17 10.08 14.76
CA ASP A 28 -23.71 9.04 13.86
C ASP A 28 -22.17 9.13 13.74
N GLU A 29 -21.45 8.28 14.48
CA GLU A 29 -19.98 8.16 14.36
C GLU A 29 -19.65 7.31 13.13
N SER A 30 -19.78 7.89 11.95
CA SER A 30 -19.03 7.44 10.79
C SER A 30 -17.55 7.75 11.03
N THR A 31 -16.78 6.78 11.50
CA THR A 31 -15.34 6.93 11.76
C THR A 31 -14.61 7.25 10.45
N PRO A 32 -13.85 8.36 10.34
CA PRO A 32 -13.10 8.66 9.14
C PRO A 32 -11.82 7.82 9.11
N GLU A 33 -11.75 6.81 8.24
CA GLU A 33 -10.46 6.24 7.83
C GLU A 33 -9.74 7.27 6.94
N LYS A 34 -9.02 8.21 7.53
CA LYS A 34 -8.09 9.11 6.82
C LYS A 34 -6.69 8.97 7.41
N ASN A 35 -5.99 7.93 6.98
CA ASN A 35 -4.52 7.91 6.92
C ASN A 35 -4.11 7.84 5.44
N ASN A 36 -4.58 8.79 4.64
CA ASN A 36 -4.00 9.02 3.33
C ASN A 36 -2.88 10.04 3.52
N ASP A 37 -1.64 9.56 3.63
CA ASP A 37 -0.41 10.34 3.49
C ASP A 37 -0.29 10.81 2.02
N GLU A 38 -1.31 11.54 1.56
CA GLU A 38 -1.46 12.11 0.23
C GLU A 38 -0.99 13.56 0.28
N TYR A 39 0.08 13.83 -0.45
CA TYR A 39 0.70 15.14 -0.50
C TYR A 39 0.77 15.61 -1.95
N TYR A 40 0.34 16.83 -2.20
CA TYR A 40 0.58 17.53 -3.46
C TYR A 40 1.82 18.40 -3.28
N LEU A 41 2.94 17.94 -3.82
CA LEU A 41 4.25 18.59 -3.73
C LEU A 41 4.36 19.63 -4.86
N ASP A 42 4.64 20.88 -4.52
CA ASP A 42 4.78 22.00 -5.46
C ASP A 42 6.12 22.74 -5.35
N SER A 43 6.88 22.54 -4.26
CA SER A 43 8.24 23.07 -4.11
C SER A 43 9.25 22.28 -4.96
N LEU A 44 10.28 22.95 -5.48
CA LEU A 44 11.30 22.31 -6.31
C LEU A 44 12.09 21.23 -5.55
N GLU A 45 12.33 21.47 -4.26
CA GLU A 45 13.04 20.57 -3.36
C GLU A 45 12.24 19.28 -3.12
N ASP A 46 10.93 19.39 -2.87
CA ASP A 46 10.06 18.23 -2.64
C ASP A 46 9.85 17.43 -3.91
N ILE A 47 9.65 18.10 -5.04
CA ILE A 47 9.56 17.46 -6.36
C ILE A 47 10.86 16.73 -6.69
N TYR A 48 12.02 17.34 -6.44
CA TYR A 48 13.30 16.67 -6.57
C TYR A 48 13.42 15.45 -5.65
N GLY A 49 12.97 15.56 -4.40
CA GLY A 49 12.92 14.45 -3.45
C GLY A 49 12.10 13.26 -3.99
N ALA A 50 10.91 13.54 -4.54
CA ALA A 50 10.05 12.53 -5.15
C ALA A 50 10.69 11.89 -6.38
N LEU A 51 11.26 12.67 -7.31
CA LEU A 51 11.95 12.15 -8.48
C LEU A 51 13.18 11.29 -8.09
N ARG A 52 13.95 11.74 -7.09
CA ARG A 52 15.07 10.97 -6.54
C ARG A 52 14.60 9.66 -5.93
N LYS A 53 13.45 9.65 -5.26
CA LYS A 53 12.84 8.43 -4.72
C LYS A 53 12.55 7.42 -5.84
N ILE A 54 11.98 7.85 -6.97
CA ILE A 54 11.76 6.99 -8.15
C ILE A 54 13.07 6.36 -8.63
N ILE A 55 14.12 7.19 -8.80
CA ILE A 55 15.45 6.74 -9.25
C ILE A 55 16.03 5.68 -8.29
N LEU A 56 15.96 5.93 -6.99
CA LEU A 56 16.51 5.03 -5.96
C LEU A 56 15.76 3.69 -5.90
N MET A 57 14.47 3.67 -6.20
CA MET A 57 13.68 2.44 -6.27
C MET A 57 14.04 1.57 -7.49
N LYS A 58 14.73 2.14 -8.49
CA LYS A 58 15.12 1.47 -9.75
C LYS A 58 13.94 0.74 -10.41
N GLN A 59 12.76 1.35 -10.37
CA GLN A 59 11.55 0.79 -10.97
C GLN A 59 11.19 1.54 -12.26
N PRO A 60 10.58 0.84 -13.24
CA PRO A 60 10.01 1.52 -14.38
C PRO A 60 8.90 2.47 -13.93
N VAL A 61 8.70 3.52 -14.71
CA VAL A 61 7.55 4.40 -14.61
C VAL A 61 6.58 4.07 -15.74
N PHE A 62 5.28 4.20 -15.47
CA PHE A 62 4.23 4.06 -16.46
C PHE A 62 3.88 5.42 -17.04
N ILE A 63 3.62 5.46 -18.33
CA ILE A 63 3.32 6.69 -19.07
C ILE A 63 1.90 6.57 -19.62
N SER A 64 1.04 7.55 -19.32
CA SER A 64 -0.28 7.67 -19.91
C SER A 64 -0.29 8.84 -20.88
N ILE A 65 -0.56 8.59 -22.16
CA ILE A 65 -0.50 9.60 -23.23
C ILE A 65 -1.91 9.92 -23.70
N GLU A 66 -2.25 11.20 -23.79
CA GLU A 66 -3.57 11.65 -24.27
C GLU A 66 -3.84 11.15 -25.69
N GLY A 67 -5.02 10.56 -25.90
CA GLY A 67 -5.42 9.98 -27.18
C GLY A 67 -4.96 8.54 -27.44
N SER A 68 -4.41 7.85 -26.43
CA SER A 68 -4.02 6.43 -26.55
C SER A 68 -4.36 5.63 -25.29
N ASP A 69 -5.05 4.49 -25.48
CA ASP A 69 -5.32 3.50 -24.41
C ASP A 69 -4.19 2.47 -24.23
N GLU A 70 -3.15 2.56 -25.07
CA GLU A 70 -1.97 1.70 -25.01
C GLU A 70 -1.14 1.95 -23.75
N LYS A 71 -0.57 0.88 -23.19
CA LYS A 71 0.25 0.97 -21.97
C LYS A 71 1.71 1.25 -22.33
N PHE A 72 2.21 2.38 -21.87
CA PHE A 72 3.59 2.78 -22.08
C PHE A 72 4.39 2.72 -20.77
N SER A 73 5.70 2.50 -20.90
CA SER A 73 6.64 2.50 -19.79
C SER A 73 7.95 3.19 -20.18
N SER A 74 8.68 3.67 -19.19
CA SER A 74 9.99 4.30 -19.32
C SER A 74 10.73 4.19 -17.97
N ALA A 75 11.85 4.87 -17.81
CA ALA A 75 12.58 5.01 -16.56
C ALA A 75 13.02 6.45 -16.35
N ILE A 76 12.95 6.94 -15.10
CA ILE A 76 13.61 8.19 -14.72
C ILE A 76 15.01 7.82 -14.25
N THR A 77 16.02 8.27 -14.97
CA THR A 77 17.41 7.81 -14.78
C THR A 77 18.23 8.77 -13.91
N HIS A 78 17.91 10.06 -13.96
CA HIS A 78 18.64 11.08 -13.21
C HIS A 78 17.78 12.34 -13.01
N ALA A 79 17.99 13.04 -11.89
CA ALA A 79 17.32 14.30 -11.58
C ALA A 79 18.35 15.32 -11.07
N ASN A 80 18.18 16.58 -11.42
CA ASN A 80 19.09 17.67 -11.07
C ASN A 80 18.29 18.88 -10.55
N LEU A 81 18.42 19.15 -9.25
CA LEU A 81 17.71 20.26 -8.59
C LEU A 81 18.16 21.64 -9.13
N LYS A 82 19.47 21.86 -9.30
CA LYS A 82 20.02 23.15 -9.77
C LYS A 82 19.43 23.59 -11.11
N ASN A 83 19.22 22.63 -12.00
CA ASN A 83 18.65 22.89 -13.33
C ASN A 83 17.14 22.63 -13.38
N SER A 84 16.53 22.21 -12.27
CA SER A 84 15.13 21.77 -12.17
C SER A 84 14.74 20.86 -13.33
N SER A 85 15.57 19.86 -13.61
CA SER A 85 15.38 18.97 -14.75
C SER A 85 15.73 17.53 -14.43
N PHE A 86 15.06 16.58 -15.06
CA PHE A 86 15.35 15.15 -14.99
C PHE A 86 15.47 14.52 -16.39
N PHE A 87 15.93 13.28 -16.44
CA PHE A 87 16.01 12.48 -17.66
C PHE A 87 15.00 11.35 -17.61
N LEU A 88 14.19 11.26 -18.66
CA LEU A 88 13.25 10.18 -18.93
C LEU A 88 13.81 9.36 -20.09
N ASP A 89 14.00 8.06 -19.90
CA ASP A 89 14.46 7.14 -20.95
C ASP A 89 13.42 7.03 -22.10
N LYS A 90 13.77 6.36 -23.19
CA LYS A 90 12.81 6.11 -24.28
C LYS A 90 11.54 5.45 -23.76
N VAL A 91 10.43 5.85 -24.36
CA VAL A 91 9.14 5.26 -24.05
C VAL A 91 8.98 3.95 -24.82
N VAL A 92 8.49 2.92 -24.14
CA VAL A 92 8.24 1.58 -24.70
C VAL A 92 6.76 1.26 -24.55
N PRO A 93 6.05 0.87 -25.62
CA PRO A 93 6.53 0.70 -27.00
C PRO A 93 6.86 2.02 -27.73
N GLU A 94 7.63 1.92 -28.83
CA GLU A 94 8.27 3.07 -29.50
C GLU A 94 7.29 4.14 -29.98
N LYS A 95 6.08 3.74 -30.40
CA LYS A 95 4.97 4.62 -30.80
C LYS A 95 4.66 5.71 -29.77
N GLY A 96 4.92 5.45 -28.48
CA GLY A 96 4.77 6.46 -27.42
C GLY A 96 5.70 7.66 -27.61
N ASN A 97 6.90 7.44 -28.14
CA ASN A 97 7.83 8.52 -28.48
C ASN A 97 7.32 9.37 -29.65
N ASP A 98 6.67 8.77 -30.65
CA ASP A 98 6.08 9.52 -31.76
C ASP A 98 4.96 10.44 -31.27
N LEU A 99 4.08 9.93 -30.41
CA LEU A 99 3.01 10.72 -29.82
C LEU A 99 3.57 11.90 -29.00
N ILE A 100 4.54 11.63 -28.12
CA ILE A 100 5.18 12.68 -27.32
C ILE A 100 5.89 13.72 -28.20
N ARG A 101 6.62 13.29 -29.24
CA ARG A 101 7.28 14.20 -30.19
C ARG A 101 6.28 15.02 -31.02
N SER A 102 5.08 14.51 -31.25
CA SER A 102 3.98 15.24 -31.91
C SER A 102 3.29 16.27 -31.01
N GLY A 103 3.64 16.32 -29.72
CA GLY A 103 3.13 17.28 -28.75
C GLY A 103 1.98 16.76 -27.88
N SER A 104 1.67 15.46 -27.92
CA SER A 104 0.67 14.87 -27.03
C SER A 104 1.06 15.07 -25.56
N ARG A 105 0.08 15.48 -24.75
CA ARG A 105 0.25 15.56 -23.30
C ARG A 105 0.33 14.16 -22.72
N PHE A 106 1.07 14.03 -21.62
CA PHE A 106 1.19 12.77 -20.92
C PHE A 106 1.39 12.96 -19.42
N SER A 107 1.14 11.90 -18.67
CA SER A 107 1.42 11.79 -17.25
C SER A 107 2.37 10.63 -16.97
N VAL A 108 3.06 10.73 -15.83
CA VAL A 108 4.00 9.73 -15.34
C VAL A 108 3.49 9.18 -14.03
N LEU A 109 3.50 7.86 -13.88
CA LEU A 109 3.13 7.15 -12.67
C LEU A 109 4.25 6.19 -12.26
N ALA A 110 4.78 6.37 -11.06
CA ALA A 110 5.61 5.38 -10.38
C ALA A 110 4.83 4.82 -9.19
N ASP A 111 4.50 3.53 -9.21
CA ASP A 111 3.83 2.86 -8.10
C ASP A 111 4.66 1.64 -7.67
N SER A 112 5.30 1.74 -6.50
CA SER A 112 6.11 0.65 -5.97
C SER A 112 6.21 0.69 -4.45
N GLN A 113 6.20 -0.51 -3.84
CA GLN A 113 6.43 -0.70 -2.40
C GLN A 113 5.57 0.17 -1.47
N GLY A 114 4.35 0.51 -1.91
CA GLY A 114 3.44 1.37 -1.16
C GLY A 114 3.61 2.86 -1.40
N VAL A 115 4.63 3.28 -2.15
CA VAL A 115 4.83 4.65 -2.59
C VAL A 115 4.22 4.81 -3.98
N ARG A 116 3.27 5.73 -4.14
CA ARG A 116 2.76 6.16 -5.45
C ARG A 116 3.20 7.61 -5.69
N ILE A 117 3.86 7.85 -6.81
CA ILE A 117 4.30 9.17 -7.26
C ILE A 117 3.73 9.39 -8.65
N GLU A 118 2.96 10.46 -8.83
CA GLU A 118 2.24 10.72 -10.06
C GLU A 118 2.28 12.21 -10.40
N PHE A 119 2.46 12.52 -11.68
CA PHE A 119 2.46 13.91 -12.15
C PHE A 119 2.13 14.01 -13.64
N ASN A 120 1.52 15.13 -14.01
CA ASN A 120 1.35 15.52 -15.41
C ASN A 120 2.59 16.26 -15.90
N MET A 121 2.92 16.10 -17.17
CA MET A 121 4.01 16.85 -17.77
C MET A 121 3.58 18.26 -18.11
N THR A 122 4.17 19.23 -17.41
CA THR A 122 3.93 20.67 -17.63
C THR A 122 5.19 21.43 -18.06
N GLY A 123 6.37 20.88 -17.77
CA GLY A 123 7.66 21.44 -18.13
C GLY A 123 8.06 21.19 -19.60
N ARG A 124 9.04 21.95 -20.09
CA ARG A 124 9.58 21.75 -21.44
C ARG A 124 10.30 20.41 -21.58
N LEU A 125 10.15 19.80 -22.75
CA LEU A 125 10.76 18.53 -23.11
C LEU A 125 11.74 18.70 -24.27
N LYS A 126 12.93 18.13 -24.16
CA LYS A 126 13.93 18.09 -25.24
C LYS A 126 14.44 16.67 -25.44
N TYR A 127 14.18 16.09 -26.62
CA TYR A 127 14.72 14.78 -26.99
C TYR A 127 16.23 14.85 -27.26
N GLN A 128 16.95 13.82 -26.84
CA GLN A 128 18.39 13.64 -27.00
C GLN A 128 18.65 12.32 -27.74
N PRO A 129 18.82 12.36 -29.07
CA PRO A 129 18.91 11.16 -29.90
C PRO A 129 20.07 10.22 -29.51
N THR A 130 21.22 10.77 -29.11
CA THR A 130 22.42 9.99 -28.76
C THR A 130 22.18 8.96 -27.66
N ASN A 131 21.33 9.29 -26.69
CA ASN A 131 21.03 8.43 -25.54
C ASN A 131 19.59 7.89 -25.59
N GLU A 132 18.85 8.15 -26.67
CA GLU A 132 17.42 7.86 -26.82
C GLU A 132 16.57 8.34 -25.63
N GLN A 133 16.89 9.49 -25.04
CA GLN A 133 16.23 9.97 -23.82
C GLN A 133 15.63 11.37 -24.00
N TYR A 134 14.78 11.78 -23.08
CA TYR A 134 14.27 13.13 -22.96
C TYR A 134 14.87 13.82 -21.75
N ARG A 135 15.39 15.03 -21.96
CA ARG A 135 15.61 15.98 -20.87
C ARG A 135 14.30 16.71 -20.62
N VAL A 136 13.84 16.68 -19.38
CA VAL A 136 12.56 17.24 -18.99
C VAL A 136 12.76 18.26 -17.87
N GLU A 137 12.09 19.40 -17.93
CA GLU A 137 11.92 20.27 -16.76
C GLU A 137 11.04 19.58 -15.71
N PHE A 138 11.19 19.97 -14.45
CA PHE A 138 10.34 19.47 -13.38
C PHE A 138 8.86 19.79 -13.65
N PRO A 139 7.95 18.88 -13.25
CA PRO A 139 6.53 19.20 -13.25
C PRO A 139 6.27 20.34 -12.26
N THR A 140 5.13 21.01 -12.41
CA THR A 140 4.68 22.07 -11.49
C THR A 140 4.09 21.52 -10.21
N GLN A 141 3.64 20.25 -10.22
CA GLN A 141 3.07 19.58 -9.07
C GLN A 141 3.26 18.07 -9.19
N VAL A 142 3.51 17.41 -8.06
CA VAL A 142 3.62 15.95 -7.94
C VAL A 142 2.69 15.45 -6.84
N LEU A 143 1.82 14.50 -7.17
CA LEU A 143 1.10 13.71 -6.19
C LEU A 143 2.06 12.67 -5.60
N TYR A 144 2.26 12.71 -4.29
CA TYR A 144 3.03 11.74 -3.53
C TYR A 144 2.12 11.08 -2.50
N LEU A 145 1.95 9.77 -2.59
CA LEU A 145 1.09 8.99 -1.71
C LEU A 145 1.88 7.85 -1.06
N GLN A 146 2.00 7.88 0.27
CA GLN A 146 2.59 6.79 1.05
C GLN A 146 1.53 5.90 1.69
N ARG A 147 1.24 4.76 1.08
CA ARG A 147 0.16 3.84 1.52
C ARG A 147 0.60 2.83 2.57
N ARG A 148 1.91 2.65 2.79
CA ARG A 148 2.45 1.63 3.68
C ARG A 148 3.40 2.25 4.69
N THR A 149 3.16 1.95 5.96
CA THR A 149 4.04 2.33 7.08
C THR A 149 5.16 1.32 7.32
N ALA A 150 5.07 0.12 6.71
CA ALA A 150 6.05 -0.95 6.84
C ALA A 150 6.33 -1.64 5.49
N TYR A 151 7.58 -2.05 5.29
CA TYR A 151 7.98 -2.88 4.16
C TYR A 151 7.32 -4.26 4.23
N ARG A 152 6.98 -4.83 3.07
CA ARG A 152 6.39 -6.17 2.91
C ARG A 152 7.34 -7.04 2.13
N VAL A 153 7.79 -8.13 2.74
CA VAL A 153 8.55 -9.18 2.07
C VAL A 153 7.60 -10.18 1.42
N MET A 154 7.90 -10.61 0.21
CA MET A 154 7.15 -11.69 -0.46
C MET A 154 7.57 -13.04 0.13
N ILE A 155 6.60 -13.92 0.41
CA ILE A 155 6.91 -15.27 0.88
C ILE A 155 7.38 -16.10 -0.32
N PRO A 156 8.64 -16.62 -0.33
CA PRO A 156 9.11 -17.43 -1.43
C PRO A 156 8.30 -18.74 -1.53
N PRO A 157 8.11 -19.31 -2.74
CA PRO A 157 7.33 -20.54 -2.92
C PRO A 157 7.84 -21.76 -2.12
N ALA A 158 9.11 -21.75 -1.73
CA ALA A 158 9.71 -22.79 -0.89
C ALA A 158 9.21 -22.77 0.56
N HIS A 159 8.71 -21.63 1.05
CA HIS A 159 8.20 -21.46 2.41
C HIS A 159 6.68 -21.65 2.43
N GLN A 160 6.20 -22.62 3.20
CA GLN A 160 4.77 -22.88 3.39
C GLN A 160 4.28 -22.30 4.72
N ILE A 161 4.10 -20.99 4.76
CA ILE A 161 3.57 -20.30 5.94
C ILE A 161 2.04 -20.26 5.85
N LEU A 162 1.37 -20.83 6.86
CA LEU A 162 -0.08 -20.95 6.90
C LEU A 162 -0.68 -20.10 8.03
N VAL A 163 -1.86 -19.56 7.81
CA VAL A 163 -2.70 -18.98 8.86
C VAL A 163 -3.94 -19.83 9.05
N LYS A 164 -4.28 -20.13 10.31
CA LYS A 164 -5.56 -20.70 10.70
C LYS A 164 -6.37 -19.65 11.45
N LEU A 165 -7.54 -19.32 10.92
CA LEU A 165 -8.48 -18.38 11.51
C LEU A 165 -9.55 -19.17 12.28
N LYS A 166 -9.76 -18.85 13.55
CA LYS A 166 -10.89 -19.35 14.32
C LYS A 166 -12.09 -18.45 14.07
N MET A 167 -13.12 -18.98 13.42
CA MET A 167 -14.33 -18.25 13.08
C MET A 167 -15.32 -18.31 14.25
N GLU A 168 -15.97 -17.19 14.55
CA GLU A 168 -16.96 -17.09 15.65
C GLU A 168 -18.41 -17.27 15.18
N ASP A 169 -18.62 -17.38 13.88
CA ASP A 169 -19.92 -17.62 13.24
C ASP A 169 -20.41 -19.09 13.36
N GLY A 170 -19.73 -19.92 14.14
CA GLY A 170 -20.04 -21.33 14.36
C GLY A 170 -19.65 -22.26 13.21
N GLY A 171 -19.12 -21.75 12.10
CA GLY A 171 -18.63 -22.57 10.99
C GLY A 171 -17.19 -23.03 11.17
N ASP A 172 -16.70 -23.80 10.18
CA ASP A 172 -15.33 -24.32 10.21
C ASP A 172 -14.26 -23.23 10.20
N ASN A 173 -13.11 -23.56 10.79
CA ASN A 173 -11.91 -22.73 10.74
C ASN A 173 -11.44 -22.55 9.29
N LEU A 174 -11.02 -21.33 8.94
CA LEU A 174 -10.44 -21.05 7.63
C LEU A 174 -8.92 -21.21 7.67
N VAL A 175 -8.36 -21.86 6.66
CA VAL A 175 -6.90 -22.00 6.51
C VAL A 175 -6.46 -21.34 5.22
N GLY A 176 -5.52 -20.41 5.34
CA GLY A 176 -4.95 -19.66 4.23
C GLY A 176 -3.43 -19.80 4.18
N GLN A 177 -2.84 -19.58 3.00
CA GLN A 177 -1.40 -19.53 2.81
C GLN A 177 -0.95 -18.08 2.66
N LEU A 178 0.09 -17.68 3.39
CA LEU A 178 0.63 -16.32 3.29
C LEU A 178 1.33 -16.12 1.95
N SER A 179 1.14 -14.94 1.35
CA SER A 179 1.80 -14.50 0.11
C SER A 179 2.79 -13.36 0.34
N ASP A 180 2.52 -12.49 1.33
CA ASP A 180 3.44 -11.43 1.77
C ASP A 180 3.37 -11.26 3.29
N LEU A 181 4.38 -10.64 3.89
CA LEU A 181 4.50 -10.44 5.33
C LEU A 181 5.17 -9.09 5.65
N SER A 182 4.69 -8.41 6.68
CA SER A 182 5.27 -7.18 7.26
C SER A 182 5.13 -7.19 8.78
N SER A 183 5.77 -6.22 9.44
CA SER A 183 5.67 -6.05 10.89
C SER A 183 4.25 -5.74 11.38
N SER A 184 3.38 -5.18 10.53
CA SER A 184 2.01 -4.78 10.87
C SER A 184 0.90 -5.67 10.30
N GLY A 185 1.25 -6.68 9.50
CA GLY A 185 0.26 -7.57 8.90
C GLY A 185 0.79 -8.39 7.75
N PHE A 186 -0.10 -9.10 7.06
CA PHE A 186 0.24 -9.99 5.95
C PHE A 186 -0.93 -10.14 4.98
N LYS A 187 -0.63 -10.68 3.81
CA LYS A 187 -1.63 -11.13 2.85
C LYS A 187 -1.69 -12.64 2.82
N ALA A 188 -2.88 -13.21 2.76
CA ALA A 188 -3.11 -14.64 2.64
C ALA A 188 -4.08 -14.98 1.51
N LEU A 189 -3.91 -16.17 0.95
CA LEU A 189 -4.77 -16.78 -0.07
C LEU A 189 -5.50 -17.99 0.54
N PHE A 190 -6.81 -18.02 0.42
CA PHE A 190 -7.69 -19.11 0.83
C PHE A 190 -8.20 -19.84 -0.41
N LYS A 191 -8.08 -21.17 -0.44
CA LYS A 191 -8.46 -22.01 -1.59
C LYS A 191 -9.97 -22.30 -1.64
N SER A 192 -10.78 -21.27 -1.51
CA SER A 192 -12.25 -21.32 -1.55
C SER A 192 -12.79 -19.89 -1.69
N ASP A 193 -14.04 -19.75 -2.11
CA ASP A 193 -14.74 -18.48 -2.00
C ASP A 193 -15.29 -18.32 -0.57
N CYS A 194 -14.63 -17.46 0.20
CA CYS A 194 -15.05 -17.06 1.54
C CYS A 194 -15.16 -15.54 1.68
N VAL A 195 -15.37 -14.81 0.56
CA VAL A 195 -15.40 -13.35 0.54
C VAL A 195 -16.45 -12.78 1.48
N GLU A 196 -17.71 -13.19 1.32
CA GLU A 196 -18.82 -12.64 2.12
C GLU A 196 -18.68 -13.03 3.59
N ARG A 197 -18.22 -14.26 3.87
CA ARG A 197 -17.96 -14.73 5.24
C ARG A 197 -16.88 -13.89 5.94
N LEU A 198 -15.79 -13.58 5.25
CA LEU A 198 -14.69 -12.77 5.81
C LEU A 198 -15.01 -11.27 5.87
N LYS A 199 -15.89 -10.75 5.00
CA LYS A 199 -16.40 -9.37 5.14
C LYS A 199 -17.32 -9.23 6.35
N ALA A 200 -18.21 -10.21 6.57
CA ALA A 200 -19.11 -10.23 7.72
C ALA A 200 -18.37 -10.43 9.05
N ASN A 201 -17.22 -11.11 9.03
CA ASN A 201 -16.39 -11.42 10.20
C ASN A 201 -14.99 -10.82 10.02
N ASN A 202 -14.90 -9.49 9.90
CA ASN A 202 -13.62 -8.83 9.62
C ASN A 202 -12.67 -8.82 10.83
N ASN A 203 -13.18 -8.81 12.06
CA ASN A 203 -12.38 -8.97 13.26
C ASN A 203 -12.23 -10.47 13.55
N ILE A 204 -10.98 -10.93 13.66
CA ILE A 204 -10.63 -12.32 13.96
C ILE A 204 -9.88 -12.33 15.30
N PRO A 205 -10.56 -12.54 16.43
CA PRO A 205 -9.93 -12.47 17.75
C PRO A 205 -8.86 -13.54 17.98
N VAL A 206 -8.98 -14.69 17.32
CA VAL A 206 -8.06 -15.83 17.49
C VAL A 206 -7.60 -16.35 16.13
N ALA A 207 -6.32 -16.15 15.83
CA ALA A 207 -5.64 -16.72 14.69
C ALA A 207 -4.29 -17.30 15.08
N ARG A 208 -3.88 -18.36 14.38
CA ARG A 208 -2.55 -18.97 14.53
C ARG A 208 -1.82 -18.94 13.20
N VAL A 209 -0.67 -18.28 13.17
CA VAL A 209 0.27 -18.34 12.05
C VAL A 209 1.28 -19.45 12.32
N LYS A 210 1.35 -20.44 11.43
CA LYS A 210 2.33 -21.52 11.45
C LYS A 210 3.41 -21.21 10.42
N PHE A 211 4.61 -20.89 10.89
CA PHE A 211 5.76 -20.58 10.03
C PHE A 211 6.47 -21.85 9.57
N ASN A 212 6.61 -22.83 10.48
CA ASN A 212 7.09 -24.18 10.20
C ASN A 212 6.58 -25.12 11.32
N ASP A 213 7.12 -26.34 11.41
CA ASP A 213 6.66 -27.32 12.41
C ASP A 213 7.00 -26.96 13.86
N GLN A 214 8.04 -26.15 14.08
CA GLN A 214 8.51 -25.76 15.41
C GLN A 214 8.04 -24.36 15.81
N ASN A 215 7.82 -23.47 14.84
CA ASN A 215 7.52 -22.07 15.06
C ASN A 215 6.09 -21.75 14.62
N ASN A 216 5.30 -21.31 15.59
CA ASN A 216 3.97 -20.77 15.39
C ASN A 216 3.76 -19.55 16.30
N MET A 217 2.74 -18.76 15.96
CA MET A 217 2.40 -17.55 16.69
C MET A 217 0.89 -17.38 16.74
N ASP A 218 0.38 -17.18 17.95
CA ASP A 218 -1.01 -16.77 18.17
C ASP A 218 -1.11 -15.23 18.10
N CYS A 219 -2.17 -14.75 17.47
CA CYS A 219 -2.44 -13.34 17.24
C CYS A 219 -3.94 -13.08 17.06
N SER A 220 -4.34 -11.82 17.10
CA SER A 220 -5.64 -11.37 16.59
C SER A 220 -5.44 -10.51 15.34
N LEU A 221 -6.39 -10.58 14.43
CA LEU A 221 -6.29 -9.99 13.09
C LEU A 221 -7.53 -9.16 12.76
N VAL A 222 -7.35 -8.17 11.91
CA VAL A 222 -8.45 -7.48 11.23
C VAL A 222 -8.28 -7.66 9.73
N ALA A 223 -9.29 -8.23 9.06
CA ALA A 223 -9.37 -8.28 7.61
C ALA A 223 -9.64 -6.87 7.07
N ARG A 224 -8.75 -6.40 6.18
CA ARG A 224 -8.81 -5.03 5.61
C ARG A 224 -9.25 -5.03 4.16
N HIS A 225 -8.78 -5.99 3.38
CA HIS A 225 -9.05 -6.05 1.94
C HIS A 225 -9.34 -7.49 1.54
N VAL A 226 -10.60 -7.80 1.29
CA VAL A 226 -11.10 -9.14 0.95
C VAL A 226 -11.55 -9.14 -0.51
N VAL A 227 -10.85 -9.89 -1.37
CA VAL A 227 -11.10 -9.90 -2.81
C VAL A 227 -11.14 -11.31 -3.38
N ALA A 228 -12.14 -11.58 -4.22
CA ALA A 228 -12.21 -12.80 -5.02
C ALA A 228 -11.12 -12.77 -6.10
N THR A 229 -10.41 -13.88 -6.25
CA THR A 229 -9.49 -14.10 -7.38
C THR A 229 -10.26 -14.69 -8.56
N LYS A 230 -9.69 -14.58 -9.77
CA LYS A 230 -10.28 -15.15 -10.98
C LYS A 230 -10.52 -16.67 -10.91
N ASN A 231 -9.81 -17.37 -10.04
CA ASN A 231 -9.86 -18.83 -9.91
C ASN A 231 -10.82 -19.30 -8.80
N GLY A 232 -11.68 -18.41 -8.28
CA GLY A 232 -12.62 -18.75 -7.20
C GLY A 232 -11.99 -18.85 -5.81
N ASN A 233 -10.71 -18.50 -5.65
CA ASN A 233 -10.06 -18.36 -4.34
C ASN A 233 -10.31 -16.97 -3.75
N THR A 234 -10.13 -16.81 -2.45
CA THR A 234 -10.21 -15.50 -1.77
C THR A 234 -8.81 -15.03 -1.35
N GLN A 235 -8.45 -13.81 -1.72
CA GLN A 235 -7.25 -13.12 -1.24
C GLN A 235 -7.63 -12.11 -0.18
N VAL A 236 -6.95 -12.15 0.98
CA VAL A 236 -7.22 -11.25 2.09
C VAL A 236 -5.95 -10.59 2.61
N GLY A 237 -5.99 -9.27 2.77
CA GLY A 237 -5.01 -8.53 3.57
C GLY A 237 -5.46 -8.42 5.03
N PHE A 238 -4.63 -8.89 5.95
CA PHE A 238 -4.84 -8.79 7.39
C PHE A 238 -3.88 -7.77 8.01
N ALA A 239 -4.38 -7.00 8.97
CA ALA A 239 -3.57 -6.25 9.92
C ALA A 239 -3.51 -7.01 11.25
N PHE A 240 -2.35 -6.98 11.91
CA PHE A 240 -2.26 -7.46 13.30
C PHE A 240 -2.99 -6.47 14.21
N ASN A 241 -3.92 -6.99 15.01
CA ASN A 241 -4.54 -6.22 16.09
C ASN A 241 -3.78 -6.45 17.40
N MET A 242 -3.48 -7.71 17.73
CA MET A 242 -2.66 -8.07 18.88
C MET A 242 -1.62 -9.13 18.51
N ILE A 243 -0.40 -8.94 19.01
CA ILE A 243 0.73 -9.86 18.90
C ILE A 243 1.53 -9.80 20.20
N SER A 244 2.10 -10.93 20.63
CA SER A 244 2.99 -10.92 21.80
C SER A 244 4.34 -10.27 21.46
N GLY A 245 5.02 -9.71 22.45
CA GLY A 245 6.37 -9.13 22.23
C GLY A 245 7.40 -10.15 21.73
N MET A 246 7.27 -11.43 22.10
CA MET A 246 8.10 -12.50 21.52
C MET A 246 7.74 -12.77 20.06
N GLY A 247 6.45 -12.81 19.75
CA GLY A 247 5.94 -12.96 18.39
C GLY A 247 6.44 -11.85 17.46
N GLN A 248 6.38 -10.59 17.92
CA GLN A 248 6.88 -9.44 17.14
C GLN A 248 8.38 -9.56 16.85
N ARG A 249 9.21 -9.91 17.84
CA ARG A 249 10.65 -10.09 17.63
C ARG A 249 10.96 -11.23 16.66
N PHE A 250 10.23 -12.34 16.75
CA PHE A 250 10.38 -13.45 15.80
C PHE A 250 10.00 -13.01 14.39
N LEU A 251 8.87 -12.30 14.25
CA LEU A 251 8.37 -11.77 12.99
C LEU A 251 9.39 -10.83 12.33
N ASP A 252 9.93 -9.86 13.08
CA ASP A 252 10.92 -8.91 12.56
C ASP A 252 12.20 -9.61 12.09
N ARG A 253 12.67 -10.62 12.84
CA ARG A 253 13.81 -11.47 12.45
C ARG A 253 13.51 -12.24 11.15
N LEU A 254 12.35 -12.89 11.07
CA LEU A 254 11.95 -13.66 9.88
C LEU A 254 11.83 -12.77 8.64
N ILE A 255 11.28 -11.56 8.78
CA ILE A 255 11.20 -10.59 7.69
C ILE A 255 12.60 -10.24 7.18
N GLY A 256 13.56 -10.02 8.08
CA GLY A 256 14.95 -9.76 7.72
C GLY A 256 15.61 -10.93 6.96
N GLU A 257 15.37 -12.16 7.39
CA GLU A 257 15.86 -13.38 6.73
C GLU A 257 15.28 -13.53 5.32
N LEU A 258 13.96 -13.41 5.18
CA LEU A 258 13.27 -13.49 3.88
C LEU A 258 13.71 -12.35 2.94
N GLN A 259 13.95 -11.15 3.48
CA GLN A 259 14.42 -10.02 2.68
C GLN A 259 15.84 -10.25 2.17
N TRP A 260 16.71 -10.85 2.99
CA TRP A 260 18.04 -11.25 2.56
C TRP A 260 17.99 -12.31 1.45
N GLU A 261 17.15 -13.34 1.60
CA GLU A 261 16.92 -14.34 0.54
C GLU A 261 16.42 -13.73 -0.77
N GLU A 262 15.48 -12.77 -0.70
CA GLU A 262 14.95 -12.07 -1.86
C GLU A 262 16.05 -11.32 -2.63
N ARG A 263 16.91 -10.58 -1.92
CA ARG A 263 18.05 -9.87 -2.52
C ARG A 263 19.04 -10.81 -3.19
N GLN A 264 19.43 -11.89 -2.52
CA GLN A 264 20.35 -12.89 -3.09
C GLN A 264 19.79 -13.54 -4.36
N ARG A 265 18.48 -13.85 -4.36
CA ARG A 265 17.83 -14.40 -5.55
C ARG A 265 17.79 -13.39 -6.70
N ALA A 266 17.54 -12.12 -6.41
CA ALA A 266 17.53 -11.06 -7.42
C ALA A 266 18.92 -10.86 -8.06
N GLU A 267 19.98 -10.80 -7.24
CA GLU A 267 21.37 -10.71 -7.69
C GLU A 267 21.76 -11.91 -8.57
N GLN A 268 21.38 -13.12 -8.17
CA GLN A 268 21.67 -14.33 -8.95
C GLN A 268 20.94 -14.32 -10.31
N VAL A 269 19.69 -13.85 -10.36
CA VAL A 269 18.92 -13.71 -11.60
C VAL A 269 19.58 -12.68 -12.52
N GLU A 270 20.05 -11.56 -11.98
CA GLU A 270 20.77 -10.53 -12.73
C GLU A 270 22.08 -11.06 -13.32
N LEU A 271 22.90 -11.74 -12.51
CA LEU A 271 24.13 -12.41 -12.96
C LEU A 271 23.87 -13.44 -14.04
N ASN A 272 22.80 -14.24 -13.92
CA ASN A 272 22.44 -15.24 -14.92
C ASN A 272 21.99 -14.60 -16.24
N LYS A 273 21.29 -13.45 -16.20
CA LYS A 273 20.94 -12.70 -17.41
C LYS A 273 22.18 -12.17 -18.14
N LEU A 274 23.14 -11.62 -17.40
CA LEU A 274 24.41 -11.14 -17.97
C LEU A 274 25.18 -12.27 -18.67
N LYS A 275 25.33 -13.42 -17.99
CA LYS A 275 26.01 -14.61 -18.57
C LYS A 275 25.31 -15.17 -19.81
N ASN A 276 23.99 -15.07 -19.89
CA ASN A 276 23.24 -15.53 -21.06
C ASN A 276 23.34 -14.56 -22.24
N ASN A 277 23.45 -13.25 -21.98
CA ASN A 277 23.65 -12.24 -23.03
C ASN A 277 25.07 -12.30 -23.65
N GLU A 278 26.07 -12.77 -22.92
CA GLU A 278 27.43 -13.00 -23.45
C GLU A 278 27.55 -14.21 -24.41
N LYS A 279 26.50 -15.02 -24.57
CA LYS A 279 26.49 -16.24 -25.40
C LYS A 279 25.67 -16.12 -26.70
N LEU A 280 25.88 -15.08 -27.51
CA LEU A 280 25.51 -15.09 -28.94
C LEU A 280 26.75 -15.30 -29.84
N PRO A 281 26.60 -15.99 -30.99
CA PRO A 281 27.70 -16.68 -31.67
C PRO A 281 28.68 -15.73 -32.36
N ASP A 282 29.94 -16.15 -32.42
CA ASP A 282 30.95 -15.60 -33.32
C ASP A 282 30.34 -15.41 -34.72
N LEU A 283 30.31 -14.16 -35.17
CA LEU A 283 30.16 -13.84 -36.59
C LEU A 283 31.35 -14.46 -37.32
N GLN A 284 31.14 -15.66 -37.88
CA GLN A 284 32.07 -16.21 -38.85
C GLN A 284 32.03 -15.36 -40.11
N SER A 285 33.13 -14.61 -40.29
CA SER A 285 33.84 -14.25 -41.53
C SER A 285 33.03 -13.90 -42.79
#